data_AF-A0A484AV28-F1
#
_entry.id   AF-A0A484AV28-F1
#
_cell.length_a   1.000
_cell.length_b   1.000
_cell.length_c   1.000
_cell.angle_alpha   90.00
_cell.angle_beta   90.00
_cell.angle_gamma   90.00
#
_symmetry.space_group_name_H-M   'P 1'
#
loop_
_entity.id
_entity.type
_entity.pdbx_description
1 polymer ?
#
loop_
_entity_poly.entity_id
_entity_poly.type
_entity_poly.pdbx_seq_one_letter_code
_entity_poly.pdbx_strand_id
1 'polypeptide(L)'
;MHSISQGQDEARQLLQWIKGLVHSPRCHKLKDLSNGVVWCRLMGKLRPGALASILVINRPANANDSMHNYMLLESAFYKAKIPWYFDSSALVAGNTDELYRLAKSFAEISMTANDPFPLPMPPFGPNGQDRRPAGENESSVYSTSTQPSIEPTELEPSEEAVLSEMPQTPLSSAEQLKQRLEAMFRSQQAAVEAYFAEQCQSATALPAAIKMKCFCNKCQSQVRALVDMSYSMSNLQRPLV
;
A
#
# COMPACT_ATOMS: atom_id res chain seq x y z
N MET A 1 31.15 25.62 -25.72
CA MET A 1 31.24 25.22 -24.31
C MET A 1 30.14 25.91 -23.46
N HIS A 2 28.87 25.90 -23.89
CA HIS A 2 27.78 26.64 -23.20
C HIS A 2 26.86 25.77 -22.31
N SER A 3 27.09 24.46 -22.21
CA SER A 3 26.13 23.54 -21.58
C SER A 3 26.22 23.42 -20.05
N ILE A 4 27.30 23.85 -19.42
CA ILE A 4 27.50 23.67 -17.96
C ILE A 4 26.72 24.71 -17.14
N SER A 5 26.63 25.95 -17.62
CA SER A 5 25.97 27.03 -16.88
C SER A 5 24.45 26.85 -16.80
N GLN A 6 23.84 26.29 -17.84
CA GLN A 6 22.38 26.13 -17.93
C GLN A 6 21.82 25.20 -16.84
N GLY A 7 22.52 24.10 -16.52
CA GLY A 7 22.05 23.15 -15.51
C GLY A 7 22.06 23.70 -14.08
N GLN A 8 23.02 24.58 -13.75
CA GLN A 8 23.08 25.19 -12.41
C GLN A 8 21.97 26.22 -12.18
N ASP A 9 21.56 26.93 -13.23
CA ASP A 9 20.46 27.90 -13.14
C ASP A 9 19.11 27.18 -12.97
N GLU A 10 18.87 26.13 -13.73
CA GLU A 10 17.64 25.32 -13.62
C GLU A 10 17.53 24.67 -12.23
N ALA A 11 18.62 24.12 -11.69
CA ALA A 11 18.64 23.56 -10.33
C ALA A 11 18.32 24.60 -9.25
N ARG A 12 18.81 25.84 -9.38
CA ARG A 12 18.51 26.94 -8.47
C ARG A 12 17.03 27.34 -8.53
N GLN A 13 16.46 27.42 -9.74
CA GLN A 13 15.04 27.72 -9.93
C GLN A 13 14.14 26.63 -9.33
N LEU A 14 14.47 25.35 -9.55
CA LEU A 14 13.75 24.23 -8.94
C LEU A 14 13.80 24.26 -7.41
N LEU A 15 14.97 24.55 -6.82
CA LEU A 15 15.09 24.71 -5.37
C LEU A 15 14.24 25.87 -4.84
N GLN A 16 14.23 27.01 -5.53
CA GLN A 16 13.39 28.15 -5.15
C GLN A 16 11.90 27.80 -5.22
N TRP A 17 11.47 27.10 -6.27
CA TRP A 17 10.11 26.58 -6.41
C TRP A 17 9.73 25.63 -5.26
N ILE A 18 10.57 24.65 -4.94
CA ILE A 18 10.36 23.72 -3.82
C ILE A 18 10.22 24.47 -2.49
N LYS A 19 11.07 25.47 -2.24
CA LYS A 19 11.01 26.30 -1.02
C LYS A 19 9.69 27.04 -0.90
N GLY A 20 9.20 27.63 -1.99
CA GLY A 20 7.91 28.32 -2.04
C GLY A 20 6.73 27.42 -1.68
N LEU A 21 6.82 26.13 -2.00
CA LEU A 21 5.76 25.17 -1.66
C LEU A 21 5.87 24.63 -0.24
N VAL A 22 7.04 24.14 0.20
CA VAL A 22 7.16 23.36 1.45
C VAL A 22 7.57 24.19 2.67
N HIS A 23 7.99 25.45 2.49
CA HIS A 23 8.48 26.32 3.57
C HIS A 23 9.53 25.65 4.46
N SER A 24 10.48 24.93 3.85
CA SER A 24 11.55 24.26 4.59
C SER A 24 12.75 25.19 4.77
N PRO A 25 13.14 25.54 6.01
CA PRO A 25 14.28 26.43 6.26
C PRO A 25 15.63 25.77 5.92
N ARG A 26 15.67 24.44 5.75
CA ARG A 26 16.91 23.67 5.55
C ARG A 26 17.20 23.30 4.10
N CYS A 27 16.38 23.76 3.15
CA CYS A 27 16.56 23.47 1.74
C CYS A 27 17.40 24.59 1.11
N HIS A 28 18.73 24.46 1.05
CA HIS A 28 19.61 25.44 0.39
C HIS A 28 20.27 24.88 -0.86
N LYS A 29 20.55 23.58 -0.87
CA LYS A 29 21.19 22.83 -1.95
C LYS A 29 20.37 21.58 -2.26
N LEU A 30 20.51 21.03 -3.46
CA LEU A 30 19.81 19.77 -3.83
C LEU A 30 20.12 18.64 -2.85
N LYS A 31 21.36 18.52 -2.40
CA LYS A 31 21.77 17.51 -1.41
C LYS A 31 21.00 17.58 -0.09
N ASP A 32 20.47 18.74 0.30
CA ASP A 32 19.66 18.87 1.53
C ASP A 32 18.31 18.15 1.43
N LEU A 33 17.91 17.78 0.21
CA LEU A 33 16.69 17.03 -0.10
C LEU A 33 16.89 15.52 -0.02
N SER A 34 18.12 15.03 0.23
CA SER A 34 18.44 13.59 0.26
C SER A 34 17.71 12.81 1.35
N ASN A 35 17.15 13.49 2.36
CA ASN A 35 16.47 12.86 3.50
C ASN A 35 15.00 12.44 3.25
N GLY A 36 14.45 12.70 2.07
CA GLY A 36 13.09 12.27 1.69
C GLY A 36 11.95 13.12 2.27
N VAL A 37 12.17 13.89 3.34
CA VAL A 37 11.10 14.60 4.08
C VAL A 37 10.43 15.65 3.21
N VAL A 38 11.22 16.45 2.49
CA VAL A 38 10.70 17.53 1.63
C VAL A 38 9.88 16.94 0.48
N TRP A 39 10.33 15.83 -0.11
CA TRP A 39 9.61 15.14 -1.19
C TRP A 39 8.27 14.59 -0.72
N CYS A 40 8.22 13.97 0.46
CA CYS A 40 6.98 13.49 1.05
C CYS A 40 5.97 14.63 1.27
N ARG A 41 6.42 15.76 1.82
CA ARG A 41 5.58 16.94 2.02
C ARG A 41 5.10 17.53 0.70
N LEU A 42 5.97 17.59 -0.29
CA LEU A 42 5.63 18.09 -1.63
C LEU A 42 4.56 17.22 -2.27
N MET A 43 4.71 15.89 -2.20
CA MET A 43 3.71 14.93 -2.68
C MET A 43 2.36 15.10 -1.97
N GLY A 44 2.35 15.27 -0.65
CA GLY A 44 1.13 15.52 0.11
C GLY A 44 0.40 16.80 -0.30
N LYS A 45 1.12 17.83 -0.76
CA LYS A 45 0.52 19.08 -1.28
C LYS A 45 -0.01 18.93 -2.70
N LEU A 46 0.74 18.25 -3.58
CA LEU A 46 0.38 18.12 -5.00
C LEU A 46 -0.68 17.04 -5.25
N ARG A 47 -0.72 16.01 -4.40
CA ARG A 47 -1.65 14.88 -4.48
C ARG A 47 -2.19 14.55 -3.08
N PRO A 48 -3.14 15.35 -2.56
CA PRO A 48 -3.76 15.08 -1.27
C PRO A 48 -4.34 13.65 -1.21
N GLY A 49 -4.11 12.95 -0.11
CA GLY A 49 -4.56 11.57 0.09
C GLY A 49 -3.67 10.49 -0.53
N ALA A 50 -2.70 10.83 -1.39
CA ALA A 50 -1.75 9.86 -1.92
C ALA A 50 -0.71 9.42 -0.89
N LEU A 51 -0.33 10.31 0.04
CA LEU A 51 0.71 10.08 1.05
C LEU A 51 0.15 10.20 2.47
N ALA A 52 0.47 9.24 3.33
CA ALA A 52 0.10 9.25 4.74
C ALA A 52 1.12 10.08 5.55
N SER A 53 0.90 11.39 5.68
CA SER A 53 1.86 12.33 6.29
C SER A 53 2.29 11.97 7.71
N ILE A 54 1.45 11.25 8.47
CA ILE A 54 1.75 10.79 9.83
C ILE A 54 2.88 9.76 9.88
N LEU A 55 3.15 9.05 8.79
CA LEU A 55 4.20 8.03 8.71
C LEU A 55 5.57 8.61 8.34
N VAL A 56 5.64 9.89 7.96
CA VAL A 56 6.88 10.55 7.53
C VAL A 56 7.75 10.84 8.75
N ILE A 57 9.00 10.35 8.72
CA ILE A 57 10.00 10.65 9.75
C ILE A 57 10.53 12.05 9.47
N ASN A 58 10.00 13.05 10.18
CA ASN A 58 10.32 14.47 9.96
C ASN A 58 11.77 14.88 10.28
N ARG A 59 12.46 14.08 11.10
CA ARG A 59 13.85 14.31 11.52
C ARG A 59 14.63 13.00 11.41
N PRO A 60 14.92 12.53 10.20
CA PRO A 60 15.66 11.29 10.01
C PRO A 60 17.06 11.45 10.59
N ALA A 61 17.45 10.51 11.46
CA ALA A 61 18.74 10.52 12.15
C ALA A 61 19.81 9.77 11.35
N ASN A 62 19.39 8.85 10.48
CA ASN A 62 20.28 7.98 9.71
C ASN A 62 19.73 7.71 8.29
N ALA A 63 20.50 6.95 7.51
CA ALA A 63 20.15 6.59 6.14
C ALA A 63 18.91 5.69 6.04
N ASN A 64 18.67 4.81 7.01
CA ASN A 64 17.49 3.94 7.03
C ASN A 64 16.20 4.74 7.23
N ASP A 65 16.23 5.76 8.11
CA ASP A 65 15.09 6.66 8.29
C ASP A 65 14.79 7.45 7.01
N SER A 66 15.85 7.82 6.26
CA SER A 66 15.71 8.49 4.96
C SER A 66 15.15 7.54 3.90
N MET A 67 15.62 6.28 3.88
CA MET A 67 15.12 5.22 2.99
C MET A 67 13.63 4.96 3.24
N HIS A 68 13.21 4.88 4.51
CA HIS A 68 11.80 4.75 4.88
C HIS A 68 10.93 5.86 4.26
N ASN A 69 11.39 7.11 4.30
CA ASN A 69 10.68 8.21 3.65
C ASN A 69 10.58 8.03 2.12
N TYR A 70 11.61 7.48 1.45
CA TYR A 70 11.52 7.17 0.01
C TYR A 70 10.60 5.99 -0.31
N MET A 71 10.56 4.95 0.51
CA MET A 71 9.60 3.85 0.33
C MET A 71 8.14 4.34 0.46
N LEU A 72 7.88 5.27 1.38
CA LEU A 72 6.59 5.96 1.48
C LEU A 72 6.29 6.78 0.22
N LEU A 73 7.30 7.43 -0.34
CA LEU A 73 7.18 8.21 -1.56
C LEU A 73 6.85 7.32 -2.77
N GLU A 74 7.55 6.20 -2.95
CA GLU A 74 7.26 5.22 -4.01
C GLU A 74 5.82 4.71 -3.92
N SER A 75 5.38 4.37 -2.71
CA SER A 75 4.00 3.96 -2.44
C SER A 75 2.98 5.06 -2.82
N ALA A 76 3.32 6.32 -2.54
CA ALA A 76 2.48 7.45 -2.91
C ALA A 76 2.44 7.69 -4.44
N PHE A 77 3.56 7.52 -5.14
CA PHE A 77 3.62 7.58 -6.61
C PHE A 77 2.74 6.50 -7.24
N TYR A 78 2.83 5.27 -6.74
CA TYR A 78 1.98 4.17 -7.17
C TYR A 78 0.50 4.49 -6.96
N LYS A 79 0.13 4.95 -5.75
CA LYS A 79 -1.26 5.31 -5.42
C LYS A 79 -1.80 6.47 -6.27
N ALA A 80 -0.95 7.44 -6.60
CA ALA A 80 -1.29 8.56 -7.48
C ALA A 80 -1.21 8.21 -8.98
N LYS A 81 -0.91 6.95 -9.33
CA LYS A 81 -0.74 6.46 -10.70
C LYS A 81 0.26 7.29 -11.51
N ILE A 82 1.34 7.71 -10.88
CA ILE A 82 2.41 8.47 -11.53
C ILE A 82 3.43 7.46 -12.05
N PRO A 83 3.59 7.30 -13.38
CA PRO A 83 4.50 6.33 -13.97
C PRO A 83 5.93 6.89 -13.94
N TRP A 84 6.54 6.87 -12.76
CA TRP A 84 7.90 7.35 -12.57
C TRP A 84 8.67 6.43 -11.62
N TYR A 85 9.97 6.30 -11.87
CA TYR A 85 10.88 5.48 -11.10
C TYR A 85 12.13 6.30 -10.76
N PHE A 86 12.64 6.11 -9.55
CA PHE A 86 13.89 6.71 -9.08
C PHE A 86 14.67 5.70 -8.25
N ASP A 87 15.99 5.85 -8.21
CA ASP A 87 16.84 5.04 -7.34
C ASP A 87 16.90 5.65 -5.92
N SER A 88 16.09 5.09 -5.03
CA SER A 88 16.03 5.48 -3.61
C SER A 88 17.40 5.40 -2.91
N SER A 89 18.26 4.46 -3.27
CA SER A 89 19.60 4.34 -2.69
C SER A 89 20.51 5.49 -3.14
N ALA A 90 20.47 5.83 -4.43
CA ALA A 90 21.22 6.97 -4.98
C ALA A 90 20.74 8.31 -4.37
N LEU A 91 19.43 8.46 -4.16
CA LEU A 91 18.85 9.64 -3.52
C LEU A 91 19.29 9.80 -2.06
N VAL A 92 19.27 8.71 -1.27
CA VAL A 92 19.76 8.71 0.11
C VAL A 92 21.26 9.02 0.16
N ALA A 93 22.04 8.52 -0.80
CA ALA A 93 23.46 8.85 -0.93
C ALA A 93 23.73 10.30 -1.37
N GLY A 94 22.68 11.07 -1.70
CA GLY A 94 22.79 12.47 -2.11
C GLY A 94 23.33 12.64 -3.53
N ASN A 95 23.04 11.68 -4.42
CA ASN A 95 23.34 11.81 -5.84
C ASN A 95 22.58 13.00 -6.43
N THR A 96 23.32 14.03 -6.84
CA THR A 96 22.73 15.30 -7.31
C THR A 96 21.92 15.14 -8.59
N ASP A 97 22.34 14.27 -9.50
CA ASP A 97 21.66 14.06 -10.79
C ASP A 97 20.30 13.39 -10.58
N GLU A 98 20.23 12.41 -9.68
CA GLU A 98 18.97 11.74 -9.35
C GLU A 98 18.03 12.67 -8.57
N LEU A 99 18.57 13.46 -7.62
CA LEU A 99 17.80 14.49 -6.91
C LEU A 99 17.25 15.56 -7.86
N TYR A 100 18.03 15.93 -8.86
CA TYR A 100 17.62 16.88 -9.89
C TYR A 100 16.52 16.31 -10.79
N ARG A 101 16.67 15.07 -11.26
CA ARG A 101 15.63 14.36 -12.03
C ARG A 101 14.32 14.28 -11.24
N LEU A 102 14.39 13.96 -9.96
CA LEU A 102 13.22 13.91 -9.08
C LEU A 102 12.58 15.30 -8.92
N ALA A 103 13.38 16.35 -8.70
CA ALA A 103 12.89 17.72 -8.62
C ALA A 103 12.11 18.14 -9.87
N LYS A 104 12.64 17.80 -11.06
CA LYS A 104 12.02 18.09 -12.34
C LYS A 104 10.70 17.32 -12.52
N SER A 105 10.67 16.04 -12.17
CA SER A 105 9.44 15.23 -12.19
C SER A 105 8.34 15.85 -11.32
N PHE A 106 8.68 16.32 -10.11
CA PHE A 106 7.74 17.02 -9.25
C PHE A 106 7.21 18.33 -9.85
N ALA A 107 8.07 19.10 -10.52
CA ALA A 107 7.65 20.31 -11.22
C ALA A 107 6.66 19.98 -12.36
N GLU A 108 6.93 18.93 -13.15
CA GLU A 108 6.03 18.45 -14.20
C GLU A 108 4.67 17.96 -13.65
N ILE A 109 4.68 17.22 -12.53
CA ILE A 109 3.46 16.79 -11.83
C ILE A 109 2.63 18.00 -11.38
N SER A 110 3.28 19.08 -10.95
CA SER A 110 2.59 20.30 -10.51
C SER A 110 1.88 21.04 -11.65
N MET A 111 2.41 20.96 -12.87
CA MET A 111 1.80 21.58 -14.06
C MET A 111 0.61 20.76 -14.57
N THR A 112 0.66 19.43 -14.41
CA THR A 112 -0.40 18.50 -14.83
C THR A 112 -1.51 18.32 -13.80
N ALA A 113 -1.35 18.89 -12.60
CA ALA A 113 -2.33 18.80 -11.50
C ALA A 113 -3.69 19.46 -11.77
N ASN A 114 -3.88 20.10 -12.93
CA ASN A 114 -5.16 20.67 -13.35
C ASN A 114 -6.13 19.64 -13.94
N ASP A 115 -5.72 18.37 -14.13
CA ASP A 115 -6.72 17.32 -14.32
C ASP A 115 -7.35 17.02 -12.95
N PRO A 116 -8.65 17.32 -12.75
CA PRO A 116 -9.36 16.84 -11.57
C PRO A 116 -9.30 15.32 -11.69
N PHE A 117 -8.37 14.73 -10.93
CA PHE A 117 -8.29 13.29 -10.75
C PHE A 117 -9.75 12.85 -10.55
N PRO A 118 -10.32 12.00 -11.43
CA PRO A 118 -11.62 11.44 -11.15
C PRO A 118 -11.40 10.69 -9.85
N LEU A 119 -11.84 11.30 -8.75
CA LEU A 119 -11.86 10.66 -7.46
C LEU A 119 -12.57 9.34 -7.77
N PRO A 120 -11.91 8.18 -7.60
CA PRO A 120 -12.66 6.93 -7.64
C PRO A 120 -13.75 7.15 -6.60
N MET A 121 -14.99 7.25 -7.07
CA MET A 121 -16.12 7.45 -6.18
C MET A 121 -15.95 6.38 -5.11
N PRO A 122 -15.95 6.76 -3.82
CA PRO A 122 -15.86 5.78 -2.77
C PRO A 122 -16.91 4.69 -3.07
N PRO A 123 -16.59 3.39 -2.91
CA PRO A 123 -17.56 2.31 -3.09
C PRO A 123 -18.69 2.36 -2.05
N PHE A 124 -18.76 3.40 -1.23
CA PHE A 124 -19.83 3.67 -0.30
C PHE A 124 -21.02 4.25 -1.05
N GLY A 125 -21.79 3.36 -1.70
CA GLY A 125 -23.20 3.62 -1.93
C GLY A 125 -23.90 3.93 -0.60
N PRO A 126 -25.08 4.58 -0.63
CA PRO A 126 -25.81 5.02 0.57
C PRO A 126 -26.35 3.90 1.49
N ASN A 127 -25.96 2.63 1.29
CA ASN A 127 -26.34 1.49 2.13
C ASN A 127 -25.19 1.06 3.05
N GLY A 128 -24.84 1.93 3.98
CA GLY A 128 -23.89 1.63 5.06
C GLY A 128 -24.42 2.13 6.39
N GLN A 129 -25.65 1.75 6.75
CA GLN A 129 -26.03 1.72 8.17
C GLN A 129 -25.16 0.67 8.88
N ASP A 130 -24.86 0.95 10.15
CA ASP A 130 -24.12 0.13 11.11
C ASP A 130 -22.58 0.18 11.06
N ARG A 131 -22.01 1.38 11.10
CA ARG A 131 -20.78 1.59 11.88
C ARG A 131 -21.16 2.06 13.29
N ARG A 132 -21.11 1.13 14.24
CA ARG A 132 -21.11 1.45 15.68
C ARG A 132 -19.92 2.37 15.99
N PRO A 133 -20.12 3.51 16.67
CA PRO A 133 -19.02 4.29 17.19
C PRO A 133 -18.32 3.51 18.31
N ALA A 134 -16.99 3.46 18.23
CA ALA A 134 -16.15 2.96 19.30
C ALA A 134 -16.04 4.03 20.39
N GLY A 135 -16.51 3.69 21.58
CA GLY A 135 -16.22 4.44 22.80
C GLY A 135 -17.25 5.50 23.12
N GLU A 136 -18.29 5.09 23.83
CA GLU A 136 -19.08 5.90 24.77
C GLU A 136 -20.07 4.96 25.47
N ASN A 137 -19.65 4.27 26.54
CA ASN A 137 -20.40 4.32 27.79
C ASN A 137 -19.64 3.75 28.98
N GLU A 138 -19.73 4.52 30.05
CA GLU A 138 -19.26 4.29 31.40
C GLU A 138 -20.01 3.17 32.13
N SER A 139 -19.32 2.67 33.16
CA SER A 139 -19.87 2.31 34.48
C SER A 139 -20.62 1.00 34.71
N SER A 140 -20.22 0.40 35.84
CA SER A 140 -20.79 -0.77 36.53
C SER A 140 -20.46 -2.11 35.86
N VAL A 141 -19.97 -3.15 36.53
CA VAL A 141 -20.18 -3.61 37.89
C VAL A 141 -18.93 -4.37 38.31
N TYR A 142 -18.40 -4.08 39.50
CA TYR A 142 -17.49 -4.97 40.20
C TYR A 142 -18.18 -6.33 40.38
N SER A 143 -17.82 -7.32 39.56
CA SER A 143 -18.22 -8.70 39.82
C SER A 143 -17.22 -9.34 40.75
N THR A 144 -17.68 -9.45 41.99
CA THR A 144 -17.20 -10.25 43.10
C THR A 144 -16.61 -11.58 42.65
N SER A 145 -15.36 -11.81 43.07
CA SER A 145 -14.72 -13.12 43.03
C SER A 145 -15.45 -14.06 44.00
N THR A 146 -16.27 -14.95 43.45
CA THR A 146 -16.89 -16.04 44.21
C THR A 146 -15.89 -17.19 44.28
N GLN A 147 -15.33 -17.42 45.47
CA GLN A 147 -14.62 -18.65 45.81
C GLN A 147 -15.57 -19.86 45.65
N PRO A 148 -15.10 -20.99 45.10
CA PRO A 148 -15.81 -22.26 45.24
C PRO A 148 -15.60 -22.79 46.67
N SER A 149 -16.71 -22.85 47.42
CA SER A 149 -16.82 -23.53 48.71
C SER A 149 -16.84 -25.04 48.47
N ILE A 150 -15.95 -25.74 49.16
CA ILE A 150 -15.89 -27.20 49.21
C ILE A 150 -17.00 -27.69 50.12
N GLU A 151 -17.96 -28.44 49.59
CA GLU A 151 -18.88 -29.25 50.38
C GLU A 151 -18.76 -30.73 49.94
N PRO A 152 -18.58 -31.67 50.88
CA PRO A 152 -18.29 -33.07 50.58
C PRO A 152 -19.59 -33.83 50.33
N THR A 153 -19.78 -34.30 49.09
CA THR A 153 -20.84 -35.28 48.79
C THR A 153 -20.24 -36.68 48.80
N GLU A 154 -20.53 -37.38 49.88
CA GLU A 154 -20.39 -38.82 50.07
C GLU A 154 -21.40 -39.54 49.18
N LEU A 155 -20.95 -40.27 48.15
CA LEU A 155 -21.76 -41.29 47.48
C LEU A 155 -20.89 -42.47 47.02
N GLU A 156 -21.50 -43.63 47.24
CA GLU A 156 -21.04 -45.01 47.21
C GLU A 156 -20.46 -45.54 45.89
N PRO A 157 -19.70 -46.65 45.97
CA PRO A 157 -18.97 -47.23 44.85
C PRO A 157 -19.91 -48.02 43.92
N SER A 158 -19.67 -47.92 42.61
CA SER A 158 -20.15 -48.90 41.65
C SER A 158 -19.03 -49.31 40.71
N GLU A 159 -18.85 -50.62 40.70
CA GLU A 159 -17.84 -51.39 40.00
C GLU A 159 -18.05 -51.39 38.47
N GLU A 160 -16.92 -51.50 37.77
CA GLU A 160 -16.76 -52.11 36.44
C GLU A 160 -17.41 -51.46 35.20
N ALA A 161 -16.57 -50.75 34.43
CA ALA A 161 -16.31 -51.09 33.02
C ALA A 161 -15.06 -50.36 32.52
N VAL A 162 -13.94 -51.08 32.48
CA VAL A 162 -12.64 -50.67 31.97
C VAL A 162 -12.73 -50.38 30.47
N LEU A 163 -12.69 -49.10 30.08
CA LEU A 163 -12.31 -48.67 28.74
C LEU A 163 -11.02 -47.87 28.83
N SER A 164 -9.92 -48.62 28.66
CA SER A 164 -8.53 -48.23 28.44
C SER A 164 -8.29 -46.73 28.14
N GLU A 165 -8.18 -45.91 29.18
CA GLU A 165 -7.61 -44.57 29.10
C GLU A 165 -6.11 -44.69 28.81
N MET A 166 -5.71 -44.33 27.58
CA MET A 166 -4.30 -44.11 27.30
C MET A 166 -3.80 -42.93 28.14
N PRO A 167 -2.63 -43.04 28.78
CA PRO A 167 -2.04 -41.94 29.53
C PRO A 167 -1.78 -40.78 28.57
N GLN A 168 -2.52 -39.68 28.71
CA GLN A 168 -2.20 -38.43 28.03
C GLN A 168 -1.00 -37.82 28.75
N THR A 169 0.19 -38.14 28.25
CA THR A 169 1.43 -37.50 28.70
C THR A 169 1.27 -35.99 28.52
N PRO A 170 1.45 -35.17 29.58
CA PRO A 170 1.32 -33.73 29.46
C PRO A 170 2.33 -33.21 28.43
N LEU A 171 1.83 -32.73 27.30
CA LEU A 171 2.62 -32.12 26.22
C LEU A 171 3.51 -31.02 26.80
N SER A 172 4.78 -31.03 26.41
CA SER A 172 5.73 -30.01 26.85
C SER A 172 5.27 -28.62 26.41
N SER A 173 5.60 -27.59 27.19
CA SER A 173 5.25 -26.20 26.87
C SER A 173 5.71 -25.75 25.47
N ALA A 174 6.79 -26.33 24.97
CA ALA A 174 7.30 -26.10 23.61
C ALA A 174 6.38 -26.67 22.53
N GLU A 175 5.81 -27.87 22.74
CA GLU A 175 4.88 -28.49 21.80
C GLU A 175 3.55 -27.75 21.76
N GLN A 176 3.08 -27.25 22.90
CA GLN A 176 1.89 -26.39 22.95
C GLN A 176 2.08 -25.08 22.17
N LEU A 177 3.25 -24.44 22.29
CA LEU A 177 3.56 -23.23 21.52
C LEU A 177 3.64 -23.52 20.01
N LYS A 178 4.26 -24.64 19.64
CA LYS A 178 4.35 -25.09 18.25
C LYS A 178 2.97 -25.32 17.65
N GLN A 179 2.09 -26.06 18.34
CA GLN A 179 0.72 -26.27 17.90
C GLN A 179 -0.06 -24.96 17.75
N ARG A 180 0.15 -24.00 18.67
CA ARG A 180 -0.50 -22.68 18.60
C ARG A 180 -0.05 -21.86 17.39
N LEU A 181 1.24 -21.89 17.06
CA LEU A 181 1.77 -21.20 15.86
C LEU A 181 1.25 -21.85 14.57
N GLU A 182 1.23 -23.19 14.49
CA GLU A 182 0.70 -23.90 13.33
C GLU A 182 -0.80 -23.65 13.12
N ALA A 183 -1.58 -23.55 14.20
CA ALA A 183 -3.00 -23.19 14.12
C ALA A 183 -3.19 -21.75 13.60
N MET A 184 -2.37 -20.81 14.07
CA MET A 184 -2.41 -19.41 13.60
C MET A 184 -2.08 -19.31 12.11
N PHE A 185 -1.06 -20.03 11.64
CA PHE A 185 -0.68 -20.03 10.24
C PHE A 185 -1.77 -20.61 9.34
N ARG A 186 -2.38 -21.74 9.73
CA ARG A 186 -3.51 -22.33 9.00
C ARG A 186 -4.72 -21.38 8.95
N SER A 187 -5.01 -20.69 10.05
CA SER A 187 -6.09 -19.70 10.08
C SER A 187 -5.85 -18.53 9.13
N GLN A 188 -4.61 -18.04 9.02
CA GLN A 188 -4.28 -16.96 8.08
C GLN A 188 -4.39 -17.43 6.63
N GLN A 189 -3.90 -18.65 6.33
CA GLN A 189 -3.98 -19.20 4.98
C GLN A 189 -5.44 -19.38 4.52
N ALA A 190 -6.31 -19.92 5.38
CA ALA A 190 -7.73 -20.06 5.07
C ALA A 190 -8.42 -18.71 4.81
N ALA A 191 -8.04 -17.66 5.54
CA ALA A 191 -8.59 -16.31 5.33
C ALA A 191 -8.17 -15.72 3.97
N VAL A 192 -6.92 -15.95 3.55
CA VAL A 192 -6.43 -15.52 2.23
C VAL A 192 -7.15 -16.27 1.12
N GLU A 193 -7.30 -17.59 1.24
CA GLU A 193 -8.03 -18.40 0.26
C GLU A 193 -9.50 -17.98 0.13
N ALA A 194 -10.18 -17.70 1.25
CA ALA A 194 -11.54 -17.18 1.25
C ALA A 194 -11.66 -15.83 0.53
N TYR A 195 -10.73 -14.91 0.78
CA TYR A 195 -10.68 -13.61 0.11
C TYR A 195 -10.57 -13.73 -1.42
N PHE A 196 -9.73 -14.65 -1.91
CA PHE A 196 -9.60 -14.89 -3.34
C PHE A 196 -10.85 -15.57 -3.93
N ALA A 197 -11.47 -16.50 -3.19
CA ALA A 197 -12.71 -17.14 -3.61
C ALA A 197 -13.85 -16.11 -3.79
N GLU A 198 -13.96 -15.13 -2.90
CA GLU A 198 -14.96 -14.05 -2.99
C GLU A 198 -14.70 -13.10 -4.18
N GLN A 199 -13.43 -12.77 -4.47
CA GLN A 199 -13.12 -11.92 -5.62
C GLN A 199 -13.44 -12.59 -6.97
N CYS A 200 -13.22 -13.90 -7.10
CA CYS A 200 -13.47 -14.61 -8.37
C CYS A 200 -14.96 -14.77 -8.70
N GLN A 201 -15.86 -14.85 -7.71
CA GLN A 201 -17.30 -14.97 -7.96
C GLN A 201 -17.91 -13.71 -8.58
N SER A 202 -17.23 -12.56 -8.47
CA SER A 202 -17.70 -11.28 -9.02
C SER A 202 -17.46 -11.14 -10.54
N ALA A 203 -16.77 -12.09 -11.19
CA ALA A 203 -16.37 -11.98 -12.60
C ALA A 203 -17.29 -12.73 -13.58
N THR A 204 -18.28 -13.50 -13.12
CA THR A 204 -19.04 -14.44 -13.99
C THR A 204 -20.42 -13.95 -14.44
N ALA A 205 -20.78 -12.68 -14.20
CA ALA A 205 -22.02 -12.10 -14.68
C ALA A 205 -21.77 -10.88 -15.58
N LEU A 206 -21.07 -11.07 -16.70
CA LEU A 206 -21.10 -10.10 -17.79
C LEU A 206 -22.37 -10.38 -18.64
N PRO A 207 -23.36 -9.47 -18.67
CA PRO A 207 -24.48 -9.60 -19.58
C PRO A 207 -23.95 -9.55 -21.02
N ALA A 208 -24.16 -10.65 -21.74
CA ALA A 208 -23.98 -10.67 -23.18
C ALA A 208 -24.84 -9.56 -23.80
N ALA A 209 -24.20 -8.73 -24.64
CA ALA A 209 -24.80 -7.66 -25.45
C ALA A 209 -24.97 -6.28 -24.79
N ILE A 210 -23.85 -5.55 -24.64
CA ILE A 210 -23.86 -4.10 -24.86
C ILE A 210 -22.87 -3.78 -25.99
N LYS A 211 -23.38 -3.68 -27.22
CA LYS A 211 -22.68 -3.02 -28.33
C LYS A 211 -22.64 -1.52 -28.05
N MET A 212 -21.71 -1.06 -27.24
CA MET A 212 -21.45 0.37 -27.08
C MET A 212 -20.70 0.87 -28.32
N LYS A 213 -21.43 1.42 -29.29
CA LYS A 213 -20.85 2.24 -30.35
C LYS A 213 -20.50 3.60 -29.74
N CYS A 214 -19.27 3.75 -29.26
CA CYS A 214 -18.73 5.06 -28.94
C CYS A 214 -18.31 5.75 -30.24
N PHE A 215 -18.92 6.89 -30.56
CA PHE A 215 -18.66 7.66 -31.79
C PHE A 215 -17.65 8.81 -31.60
N CYS A 216 -16.88 8.83 -30.50
CA CYS A 216 -15.86 9.86 -30.34
C CYS A 216 -14.57 9.48 -31.09
N ASN A 217 -13.92 10.47 -31.70
CA ASN A 217 -12.67 10.29 -32.46
C ASN A 217 -11.55 9.63 -31.63
N LYS A 218 -11.57 9.77 -30.31
CA LYS A 218 -10.59 9.17 -29.39
C LYS A 218 -10.75 7.65 -29.23
N CYS A 219 -11.97 7.14 -29.24
CA CYS A 219 -12.21 5.69 -29.17
C CYS A 219 -11.98 5.02 -30.53
N GLN A 220 -12.26 5.73 -31.63
CA GLN A 220 -12.03 5.22 -32.98
C GLN A 220 -10.53 5.04 -33.30
N SER A 221 -9.65 5.90 -32.74
CA SER A 221 -8.20 5.77 -32.93
C SER A 221 -7.60 4.58 -32.15
N GLN A 222 -8.09 4.30 -30.94
CA GLN A 222 -7.62 3.16 -30.15
C GLN A 222 -8.03 1.81 -30.75
N VAL A 223 -9.21 1.73 -31.36
CA VAL A 223 -9.65 0.50 -32.06
C VAL A 223 -8.81 0.24 -33.31
N ARG A 224 -8.40 1.26 -34.06
CA ARG A 224 -7.48 1.08 -35.20
C ARG A 224 -6.12 0.52 -34.77
N ALA A 225 -5.56 1.00 -33.66
CA ALA A 225 -4.27 0.52 -33.16
C ALA A 225 -4.27 -0.98 -32.80
N LEU A 226 -5.41 -1.51 -32.32
CA LEU A 226 -5.56 -2.94 -32.01
C LEU A 226 -5.75 -3.82 -33.25
N VAL A 227 -6.40 -3.31 -34.29
CA VAL A 227 -6.57 -4.05 -35.55
C VAL A 227 -5.25 -4.12 -36.33
N ASP A 228 -4.45 -3.04 -36.33
CA ASP A 228 -3.15 -3.01 -37.05
C ASP A 228 -2.05 -3.85 -36.38
N MET A 229 -2.14 -4.12 -35.07
CA MET A 229 -1.18 -5.02 -34.38
C MET A 229 -1.32 -6.49 -34.81
N SER A 230 -2.45 -6.88 -35.39
CA SER A 230 -2.75 -8.27 -35.74
C SER A 230 -2.10 -8.74 -37.06
N TYR A 231 -1.54 -7.81 -37.86
CA TYR A 231 -1.00 -8.14 -39.18
C TYR A 231 0.52 -8.34 -39.23
N SER A 232 1.25 -8.13 -38.12
CA SER A 232 2.73 -8.12 -38.13
C SER A 232 3.40 -9.41 -37.62
N MET A 233 2.65 -10.47 -37.30
CA MET A 233 3.22 -11.71 -36.73
C MET A 233 3.31 -12.90 -37.71
N SER A 234 3.01 -12.72 -39.00
CA SER A 234 2.95 -13.83 -39.97
C SER A 234 4.21 -14.03 -40.83
N ASN A 235 5.36 -13.40 -40.53
CA ASN A 235 6.53 -13.42 -41.45
C ASN A 235 7.87 -13.81 -40.81
N LEU A 236 7.90 -14.85 -39.98
CA LEU A 236 9.18 -15.47 -39.56
C LEU A 236 9.10 -17.00 -39.63
N GLN A 237 9.17 -17.54 -40.85
CA GLN A 237 9.62 -18.92 -41.04
C GLN A 237 10.10 -19.16 -42.48
N ARG A 238 11.43 -19.12 -42.68
CA ARG A 238 12.11 -19.95 -43.68
C ARG A 238 13.46 -20.41 -43.11
N PRO A 239 13.72 -21.72 -43.05
CA PRO A 239 15.07 -22.24 -42.83
C PRO A 239 15.85 -22.21 -44.14
N LEU A 240 17.12 -21.81 -44.06
CA LEU A 240 18.09 -22.01 -45.14
C LEU A 240 18.73 -23.39 -44.98
N VAL A 241 18.74 -24.12 -46.10
CA VAL A 241 19.54 -25.32 -46.36
C VAL A 241 20.92 -24.89 -46.82
#